data_AF-A0A832E2P0-F1
#
_entry.id   AF-A0A832E2P0-F1
#
_cell.length_a   1.000
_cell.length_b   1.000
_cell.length_c   1.000
_cell.angle_alpha   90.00
_cell.angle_beta   90.00
_cell.angle_gamma   90.00
#
_symmetry.space_group_name_H-M   'P 1'
#
loop_
_entity.id
_entity.type
_entity.pdbx_description
1 polymer ?
#
loop_
_entity_poly.entity_id
_entity_poly.type
_entity_poly.pdbx_seq_one_letter_code
_entity_poly.pdbx_strand_id
1 'polypeptide(L)'
;MKNTSAISETARGVVRAVWLVLVVMVATLAAGNDTISVAVIGDYGSEGQALADVSQLIHSWNPDIIITLGDNNYPDGEASTIDQNIGKYFYDFISPYQGSYGAGADTNRFFPTLGNHDWRTDN
;
A
#
# COMPACT_ATOMS: atom_id res chain seq x y z
N MET A 1 -50.61 11.98 -40.68
CA MET A 1 -50.34 10.54 -40.50
C MET A 1 -49.26 10.41 -39.42
N LYS A 2 -49.61 10.00 -38.19
CA LYS A 2 -48.64 9.78 -37.12
C LYS A 2 -48.12 8.35 -37.24
N ASN A 3 -46.91 8.19 -37.76
CA ASN A 3 -46.26 6.89 -37.93
C ASN A 3 -45.56 6.49 -36.62
N THR A 4 -46.30 5.94 -35.66
CA THR A 4 -45.70 5.30 -34.48
C THR A 4 -45.46 3.84 -34.78
N SER A 5 -44.23 3.53 -35.22
CA SER A 5 -43.72 2.16 -35.31
C SER A 5 -43.67 1.56 -33.90
N ALA A 6 -44.65 0.71 -33.58
CA ALA A 6 -44.63 -0.09 -32.36
C ALA A 6 -43.59 -1.20 -32.55
N ILE A 7 -42.47 -1.11 -31.84
CA ILE A 7 -41.50 -2.19 -31.74
C ILE A 7 -42.18 -3.44 -31.17
N SER A 8 -41.99 -4.59 -31.82
CA SER A 8 -42.62 -5.85 -31.43
C SER A 8 -42.18 -6.29 -30.02
N GLU A 9 -43.04 -7.02 -29.30
CA GLU A 9 -42.69 -7.54 -27.97
C GLU A 9 -41.45 -8.43 -27.99
N THR A 10 -41.24 -9.17 -29.08
CA THR A 10 -40.01 -9.94 -29.32
C THR A 10 -38.77 -9.05 -29.32
N ALA A 11 -38.81 -7.89 -29.99
CA ALA A 11 -37.70 -6.95 -29.99
C ALA A 11 -37.43 -6.35 -28.60
N ARG A 12 -38.50 -6.08 -27.82
CA ARG A 12 -38.38 -5.61 -26.43
C ARG A 12 -37.77 -6.69 -25.51
N GLY A 13 -38.09 -7.96 -25.74
CA GLY A 13 -37.53 -9.10 -25.00
C GLY A 13 -36.04 -9.29 -25.27
N VAL A 14 -35.60 -9.20 -26.53
CA VAL A 14 -34.18 -9.29 -26.91
C VAL A 14 -33.37 -8.14 -26.32
N VAL A 15 -33.87 -6.91 -26.40
CA VAL A 15 -33.19 -5.74 -25.80
C VAL A 15 -33.05 -5.89 -24.29
N ARG A 16 -34.08 -6.40 -23.60
CA ARG A 16 -34.02 -6.67 -22.15
C ARG A 16 -33.03 -7.78 -21.80
N ALA A 17 -33.00 -8.87 -22.58
CA ALA A 17 -32.06 -9.97 -22.37
C ALA A 17 -30.62 -9.52 -22.61
N VAL A 18 -30.36 -8.75 -23.68
CA VAL A 18 -29.04 -8.18 -23.97
C VAL A 18 -28.61 -7.21 -22.86
N TRP A 19 -29.51 -6.34 -22.39
CA TRP A 19 -29.23 -5.45 -21.25
C TRP A 19 -28.94 -6.21 -19.97
N LEU A 20 -29.71 -7.26 -19.66
CA LEU A 20 -29.51 -8.08 -18.47
C LEU A 20 -28.16 -8.81 -18.53
N VAL A 21 -27.79 -9.37 -19.68
CA VAL A 21 -26.48 -10.01 -19.89
C VAL A 21 -25.35 -8.98 -19.76
N LEU A 22 -25.52 -7.77 -20.31
CA LEU A 22 -24.52 -6.70 -20.18
C LEU A 22 -24.35 -6.26 -18.72
N VAL A 23 -25.45 -6.09 -17.98
CA VAL A 23 -25.42 -5.70 -16.56
C VAL A 23 -24.76 -6.79 -15.71
N VAL A 24 -25.08 -8.06 -15.95
CA VAL A 24 -24.47 -9.19 -15.22
C VAL A 24 -22.98 -9.29 -15.52
N MET A 25 -22.55 -9.10 -16.78
CA MET A 25 -21.12 -9.11 -17.16
C MET A 25 -20.34 -7.93 -16.57
N VAL A 26 -20.94 -6.74 -16.50
CA VAL A 26 -20.32 -5.57 -15.86
C VAL A 26 -20.18 -5.78 -14.35
N ALA A 27 -21.17 -6.41 -13.69
CA ALA A 27 -21.14 -6.66 -12.26
C ALA A 27 -20.06 -7.69 -11.85
N THR A 28 -19.81 -8.73 -12.66
CA THR A 28 -18.74 -9.71 -12.37
C THR A 28 -17.33 -9.17 -12.63
N LEU A 29 -17.16 -8.26 -13.58
CA LEU A 29 -15.87 -7.58 -13.82
C LEU A 29 -15.53 -6.55 -12.73
N ALA A 30 -16.54 -6.02 -12.03
CA ALA A 30 -16.38 -5.04 -10.96
C ALA A 30 -16.11 -5.66 -9.57
N ALA A 31 -16.27 -6.98 -9.42
CA ALA A 31 -15.93 -7.68 -8.19
C ALA A 31 -14.41 -7.88 -8.10
N GLY A 32 -13.69 -6.83 -7.71
CA GLY A 32 -12.27 -6.92 -7.37
C GLY A 32 -12.07 -7.74 -6.09
N ASN A 33 -11.10 -8.66 -6.09
CA ASN A 33 -10.59 -9.23 -4.84
C ASN A 33 -9.65 -8.21 -4.21
N ASP A 34 -10.12 -7.45 -3.22
CA ASP A 34 -9.27 -6.54 -2.44
C ASP A 34 -8.17 -7.35 -1.75
N THR A 35 -6.99 -7.35 -2.34
CA THR A 35 -5.79 -8.00 -1.81
C THR A 35 -4.92 -6.90 -1.23
N ILE A 36 -4.46 -7.10 0.00
CA ILE A 36 -3.50 -6.21 0.65
C ILE A 36 -2.12 -6.88 0.58
N SER A 37 -1.14 -6.14 0.09
CA SER A 37 0.26 -6.48 0.07
C SER A 37 0.97 -5.85 1.27
N VAL A 38 1.65 -6.68 2.06
CA VAL A 38 2.35 -6.27 3.28
C VAL A 38 3.82 -6.62 3.13
N ALA A 39 4.71 -5.63 3.16
CA ALA A 39 6.13 -5.86 3.33
C ALA A 39 6.47 -5.98 4.82
N VAL A 40 7.31 -6.96 5.16
CA VAL A 40 7.71 -7.25 6.55
C VAL A 40 9.24 -7.22 6.63
N ILE A 41 9.78 -6.42 7.54
CA ILE A 41 11.22 -6.25 7.74
C ILE A 41 11.56 -6.20 9.23
N GLY A 42 12.71 -6.73 9.65
CA GLY A 42 13.18 -6.67 11.04
C GLY A 42 14.70 -6.57 11.07
N ASP A 43 15.24 -6.19 12.22
CA ASP A 43 16.69 -6.19 12.50
C ASP A 43 17.51 -5.44 11.44
N TYR A 44 16.96 -4.31 10.98
CA TYR A 44 17.50 -3.57 9.84
C TYR A 44 18.16 -2.25 10.22
N GLY A 45 18.06 -1.83 11.48
CA GLY A 45 18.20 -0.44 11.93
C GLY A 45 19.56 0.24 11.78
N SER A 46 20.48 -0.32 11.00
CA SER A 46 21.75 0.30 10.62
C SER A 46 21.66 0.77 9.17
N GLU A 47 21.86 2.07 8.95
CA GLU A 47 21.97 2.62 7.60
C GLU A 47 23.17 2.01 6.83
N GLY A 48 23.06 2.00 5.50
CA GLY A 48 24.12 1.56 4.61
C GLY A 48 23.59 1.03 3.28
N GLN A 49 24.48 0.42 2.50
CA GLN A 49 24.14 -0.14 1.19
C GLN A 49 23.17 -1.32 1.30
N ALA A 50 23.33 -2.19 2.30
CA ALA A 50 22.44 -3.33 2.49
C ALA A 50 20.98 -2.89 2.70
N LEU A 51 20.75 -1.88 3.54
CA LEU A 51 19.42 -1.33 3.75
C LEU A 51 18.91 -0.56 2.52
N ALA A 52 19.80 0.08 1.75
CA ALA A 52 19.43 0.71 0.48
C ALA A 52 18.90 -0.32 -0.53
N ASP A 53 19.58 -1.45 -0.67
CA ASP A 53 19.19 -2.52 -1.59
C ASP A 53 17.85 -3.16 -1.16
N VAL A 54 17.66 -3.39 0.14
CA VAL A 54 16.40 -3.91 0.70
C VAL A 54 15.27 -2.91 0.52
N SER A 55 15.50 -1.63 0.80
CA SER A 55 14.50 -0.59 0.56
C SER A 55 14.10 -0.57 -0.91
N GLN A 56 15.05 -0.59 -1.85
CA GLN A 56 14.76 -0.64 -3.28
C GLN A 56 13.93 -1.88 -3.67
N LEU A 57 14.22 -3.04 -3.08
CA LEU A 57 13.42 -4.26 -3.29
C LEU A 57 11.99 -4.09 -2.79
N ILE A 58 11.79 -3.58 -1.58
CA ILE A 58 10.47 -3.30 -1.01
C ILE A 58 9.69 -2.32 -1.91
N HIS A 59 10.33 -1.24 -2.37
CA HIS A 59 9.70 -0.28 -3.28
C HIS A 59 9.31 -0.93 -4.62
N SER A 60 10.10 -1.87 -5.12
CA SER A 60 9.80 -2.58 -6.37
C SER A 60 8.52 -3.42 -6.32
N TRP A 61 8.10 -3.84 -5.13
CA TRP A 61 6.84 -4.55 -4.92
C TRP A 61 5.64 -3.60 -4.82
N ASN A 62 5.88 -2.31 -4.56
CA ASN A 62 4.86 -1.29 -4.29
C ASN A 62 3.81 -1.76 -3.26
N PRO A 63 4.22 -2.07 -2.02
CA PRO A 63 3.30 -2.60 -1.02
C PRO A 63 2.30 -1.56 -0.53
N ASP A 64 1.13 -2.03 -0.09
CA ASP A 64 0.12 -1.18 0.53
C ASP A 64 0.60 -0.67 1.88
N ILE A 65 1.25 -1.52 2.67
CA ILE A 65 1.83 -1.17 3.97
C ILE A 65 3.15 -1.89 4.24
N ILE A 66 3.96 -1.32 5.12
CA ILE A 66 5.17 -1.90 5.70
C ILE A 66 4.93 -2.09 7.20
N ILE A 67 5.20 -3.29 7.71
CA ILE A 67 5.28 -3.55 9.15
C ILE A 67 6.71 -3.92 9.51
N THR A 68 7.15 -3.54 10.71
CA THR A 68 8.47 -3.95 11.21
C THR A 68 8.38 -4.94 12.37
N LEU A 69 9.42 -5.75 12.55
CA LEU A 69 9.51 -6.76 13.60
C LEU A 69 10.36 -6.33 14.81
N GLY A 70 10.86 -5.09 14.82
CA GLY A 70 11.77 -4.59 15.86
C GLY A 70 13.14 -4.21 15.30
N ASP A 71 13.93 -3.57 16.17
CA ASP A 71 15.31 -3.17 15.92
C ASP A 71 15.45 -2.29 14.68
N ASN A 72 14.66 -1.22 14.70
CA ASN A 72 14.49 -0.29 13.60
C ASN A 72 15.57 0.80 13.57
N ASN A 73 16.18 1.09 14.72
CA ASN A 73 17.13 2.18 14.87
C ASN A 73 18.27 1.81 15.83
N TYR A 74 19.28 1.12 15.31
CA TYR A 74 20.46 0.74 16.08
C TYR A 74 21.35 1.95 16.42
N PRO A 75 22.15 1.87 17.51
CA PRO A 75 22.15 0.79 18.50
C PRO A 75 21.11 0.97 19.62
N ASP A 76 20.69 2.20 19.91
CA ASP A 76 19.99 2.57 21.14
C ASP A 76 18.67 3.35 20.88
N GLY A 77 18.11 3.31 19.66
CA GLY A 77 16.82 3.96 19.36
C GLY A 77 16.87 5.49 19.37
N GLU A 78 18.04 6.10 19.22
CA GLU A 78 18.23 7.55 19.40
C GLU A 78 17.42 8.40 18.40
N ALA A 79 16.81 9.49 18.90
CA ALA A 79 16.11 10.45 18.05
C ALA A 79 17.04 11.12 17.01
N SER A 80 18.34 11.25 17.31
CA SER A 80 19.35 11.81 16.40
C SER A 80 19.60 10.95 15.16
N THR A 81 19.37 9.64 15.24
CA THR A 81 19.70 8.69 14.17
C THR A 81 18.48 8.19 13.40
N ILE A 82 17.27 8.37 13.95
CA ILE A 82 16.04 7.79 13.41
C ILE A 82 15.77 8.20 11.96
N ASP A 83 16.06 9.45 11.60
CA ASP A 83 15.84 9.92 10.22
C ASP A 83 16.86 9.32 9.25
N GLN A 84 18.12 9.17 9.67
CA GLN A 84 19.16 8.55 8.85
C GLN A 84 18.95 7.05 8.67
N ASN A 85 18.51 6.35 9.73
CA ASN A 85 18.33 4.90 9.73
C ASN A 85 16.98 4.45 9.12
N ILE A 86 15.93 5.28 9.19
CA ILE A 86 14.59 4.92 8.71
C ILE A 86 14.12 5.89 7.63
N GLY A 87 14.08 7.19 7.93
CA GLY A 87 13.55 8.22 7.04
C GLY A 87 14.20 8.23 5.65
N LYS A 88 15.53 8.14 5.60
CA LYS A 88 16.33 8.02 4.37
C LYS A 88 15.82 6.97 3.39
N TYR A 89 15.24 5.90 3.91
CA TYR A 89 14.84 4.72 3.13
C TYR A 89 13.35 4.56 2.94
N PHE A 90 12.51 5.15 3.80
CA PHE A 90 11.07 4.86 3.82
C PHE A 90 10.20 6.11 4.04
N TYR A 91 10.73 7.34 3.89
CA TYR A 91 9.97 8.57 4.13
C TYR A 91 8.65 8.63 3.35
N ASP A 92 8.61 8.10 2.14
CA ASP A 92 7.46 8.06 1.22
C ASP A 92 6.37 7.05 1.64
N PHE A 93 6.60 6.29 2.72
CA PHE A 93 5.60 5.50 3.42
C PHE A 93 5.16 6.11 4.75
N ILE A 94 5.81 7.19 5.23
CA ILE A 94 5.61 7.73 6.58
C ILE A 94 4.75 9.00 6.53
N SER A 95 3.73 9.08 7.39
CA SER A 95 2.93 10.29 7.58
C SER A 95 2.51 10.47 9.04
N PRO A 96 2.58 11.69 9.60
CA PRO A 96 3.31 12.84 9.08
C PRO A 96 4.82 12.60 9.18
N TYR A 97 5.56 12.84 8.09
CA TYR A 97 7.01 12.77 8.11
C TYR A 97 7.61 14.14 8.47
N GLN A 98 8.57 14.15 9.39
CA GLN A 98 9.21 15.38 9.90
C GLN A 98 10.71 15.42 9.61
N GLY A 99 11.22 14.43 8.86
CA GLY A 99 12.63 14.32 8.53
C GLY A 99 13.04 15.14 7.30
N SER A 100 14.21 14.83 6.77
CA SER A 100 14.93 15.65 5.80
C SER A 100 15.04 15.05 4.39
N TYR A 101 14.64 13.79 4.21
CA TYR A 101 14.88 13.05 2.95
C TYR A 101 13.78 13.19 1.90
N GLY A 102 12.67 13.87 2.23
CA GLY A 102 11.58 14.13 1.30
C GLY A 102 10.33 14.68 1.99
N ALA A 103 9.23 14.78 1.25
CA ALA A 103 7.99 15.39 1.74
C ALA A 103 7.18 14.48 2.69
N GLY A 104 7.44 13.16 2.67
CA GLY A 104 6.61 12.18 3.35
C GLY A 104 5.50 11.61 2.48
N ALA A 105 4.67 10.75 3.07
CA ALA A 105 3.43 10.25 2.49
C ALA A 105 2.22 11.12 2.89
N ASP A 106 1.19 11.16 2.05
CA ASP A 106 -0.11 11.77 2.39
C ASP A 106 -0.84 11.00 3.50
N THR A 107 -0.67 9.67 3.51
CA THR A 107 -1.24 8.76 4.51
C THR A 107 -0.18 7.80 5.01
N ASN A 108 -0.19 7.50 6.31
CA ASN A 108 0.80 6.61 6.89
C ASN A 108 0.62 5.17 6.39
N ARG A 109 1.70 4.59 5.87
CA ARG A 109 1.79 3.20 5.40
C ARG A 109 2.90 2.42 6.09
N PHE A 110 3.65 3.03 7.01
CA PHE A 110 4.74 2.41 7.77
C PHE A 110 4.35 2.21 9.25
N PHE A 111 4.35 0.97 9.73
CA PHE A 111 3.86 0.62 11.07
C PHE A 111 4.94 -0.15 11.85
N PRO A 112 5.75 0.55 12.67
CA PRO A 112 6.86 -0.07 13.36
C PRO A 112 6.41 -0.85 14.61
N THR A 113 7.06 -1.99 14.86
CA THR A 113 7.11 -2.65 16.18
C THR A 113 8.45 -2.34 16.82
N LEU A 114 8.50 -2.10 18.13
CA LEU A 114 9.75 -1.81 18.84
C LEU A 114 10.47 -3.11 19.24
N GLY A 115 11.78 -3.18 18.99
CA GLY A 115 12.69 -4.20 19.50
C GLY A 115 13.49 -3.71 20.72
N ASN A 116 14.38 -4.56 21.23
CA ASN A 116 15.20 -4.24 22.40
C ASN A 116 16.19 -3.10 22.11
N HIS A 117 16.67 -2.97 20.87
CA HIS A 117 17.57 -1.88 20.48
C HIS A 117 16.85 -0.55 20.26
N ASP A 118 15.52 -0.54 20.08
CA ASP A 118 14.74 0.70 19.97
C ASP A 118 14.42 1.31 21.34
N TRP A 119 14.42 0.50 22.41
CA TRP A 119 14.11 0.92 23.78
C TRP A 119 15.27 0.74 24.77
N ARG A 120 16.43 0.28 24.28
CA ARG A 120 17.64 0.02 25.06
C ARG A 120 17.38 -0.94 26.25
N THR A 121 16.89 -2.13 25.93
CA THR A 121 16.74 -3.23 26.89
C THR A 121 17.66 -4.40 26.55
N ASP A 122 17.80 -5.33 27.50
CA ASP A 122 18.43 -6.63 27.25
C ASP A 122 17.54 -7.49 26.31
N ASN A 123 18.14 -8.53 25.73
CA ASN A 123 17.49 -9.50 24.82
C ASN A 123 16.66 -10.56 25.56
#